data_AF-A0A1F9IK25-F1
#
_entry.id   AF-A0A1F9IK25-F1
#
_cell.length_a   1.000
_cell.length_b   1.000
_cell.length_c   1.000
_cell.angle_alpha   90.00
_cell.angle_beta   90.00
_cell.angle_gamma   90.00
#
_symmetry.space_group_name_H-M   'P 1'
#
loop_
_entity.id
_entity.type
_entity.pdbx_description
1 polymer ?
#
loop_
_entity_poly.entity_id
_entity_poly.type
_entity_poly.pdbx_seq_one_letter_code
_entity_poly.pdbx_strand_id
1 'polypeptide(L)'
;MRLLFHVLKKYLPWLIAIVIFHQLFTQYPPAQIWEACKQANLIGLMIFMFFYFMLVLWLDCWGHARVFTRFHAPMGTLELVPVRLASYVIMLINYGAGQGVWAYFLKKKKSIPFFKAMGILGFVIVLDFYLITSMAFLGSLLAPLQIENVSLNQWVQLLMLIATIFIITIYLLRKKILKIIPNRWEKLHDLFLTLKEARIKDLVATLLLRLPLHLTFIVAIYSGIHFFHAHIPLTSLIASIPLIYLIGSMPITPGGLGTTQAAFVILLKNDLISPAVTAGVISPEEILLSMSLLWAFSNYLYKASFGFVFFKKYLSPSRQIPETLA
;
A
#
# COMPACT_ATOMS: atom_id res chain seq x y z
N MET A 1 25.00 -11.99 -21.32
CA MET A 1 24.80 -11.76 -19.86
C MET A 1 23.87 -10.59 -19.52
N ARG A 2 24.05 -9.36 -20.03
CA ARG A 2 23.19 -8.21 -19.64
C ARG A 2 21.70 -8.37 -19.99
N LEU A 3 21.39 -8.96 -21.15
CA LEU A 3 20.01 -9.24 -21.58
C LEU A 3 19.33 -10.27 -20.66
N LEU A 4 20.03 -11.38 -20.35
CA LEU A 4 19.56 -12.42 -19.44
C LEU A 4 19.28 -11.83 -18.04
N PHE A 5 20.18 -11.00 -17.52
CA PHE A 5 20.00 -10.33 -16.22
C PHE A 5 18.81 -9.35 -16.21
N HIS A 6 18.59 -8.63 -17.31
CA HIS A 6 17.46 -7.72 -17.45
C HIS A 6 16.12 -8.46 -17.52
N VAL A 7 16.06 -9.55 -18.28
CA VAL A 7 14.90 -10.44 -18.37
C VAL A 7 14.63 -11.08 -17.02
N LEU A 8 15.63 -11.64 -16.35
CA LEU A 8 15.50 -12.24 -15.03
C LEU A 8 14.92 -11.23 -14.02
N LYS A 9 15.47 -10.02 -13.95
CA LYS A 9 14.99 -8.98 -13.04
C LYS A 9 13.53 -8.56 -13.30
N LYS A 10 13.06 -8.66 -14.54
CA LYS A 10 11.69 -8.30 -14.94
C LYS A 10 10.66 -9.39 -14.60
N TYR A 11 11.02 -10.65 -14.80
CA TYR A 11 10.10 -11.79 -14.64
C TYR A 11 10.23 -12.51 -13.29
N LEU A 12 11.34 -12.33 -12.58
CA LEU A 12 11.58 -12.97 -11.28
C LEU A 12 10.46 -12.69 -10.26
N PRO A 13 9.95 -11.46 -10.08
CA PRO A 13 8.84 -11.22 -9.16
C PRO A 13 7.56 -12.00 -9.52
N TRP A 14 7.28 -12.16 -10.81
CA TRP A 14 6.14 -12.95 -11.29
C TRP A 14 6.34 -14.44 -11.05
N LEU A 15 7.56 -14.94 -11.29
CA LEU A 15 7.91 -16.33 -11.02
C LEU A 15 7.78 -16.64 -9.52
N ILE A 16 8.24 -15.74 -8.64
CA ILE A 16 8.09 -15.89 -7.18
C ILE A 16 6.59 -15.92 -6.81
N ALA A 17 5.77 -15.03 -7.38
CA ALA A 17 4.32 -15.03 -7.13
C ALA A 17 3.67 -16.36 -7.56
N ILE A 18 4.04 -16.89 -8.73
CA ILE A 18 3.55 -18.18 -9.23
C ILE A 18 3.96 -19.32 -8.28
N VAL A 19 5.21 -19.34 -7.81
CA VAL A 19 5.69 -20.36 -6.87
C VAL A 19 4.92 -20.29 -5.55
N ILE A 20 4.70 -19.10 -5.00
CA ILE A 20 3.93 -18.92 -3.77
C ILE A 20 2.49 -19.40 -3.96
N PHE A 21 1.82 -19.00 -5.04
CA PHE A 21 0.46 -19.48 -5.31
C PHE A 21 0.39 -20.97 -5.59
N HIS A 22 1.38 -21.53 -6.28
CA HIS A 22 1.46 -22.97 -6.49
C HIS A 22 1.55 -23.69 -5.13
N GLN A 23 2.42 -23.24 -4.23
CA GLN A 23 2.51 -23.79 -2.87
C GLN A 23 1.19 -23.62 -2.10
N LEU A 24 0.60 -22.43 -2.11
CA LEU A 24 -0.68 -22.18 -1.44
C LEU A 24 -1.80 -23.07 -1.99
N PHE A 25 -1.92 -23.23 -3.31
CA PHE A 25 -2.97 -24.06 -3.91
C PHE A 25 -2.70 -25.57 -3.83
N THR A 26 -1.45 -25.98 -3.62
CA THR A 26 -1.13 -27.38 -3.28
C THR A 26 -1.51 -27.73 -1.85
N GLN A 27 -1.38 -26.77 -0.92
CA GLN A 27 -1.78 -26.94 0.49
C GLN A 27 -3.29 -26.74 0.67
N TYR A 28 -3.88 -25.81 -0.08
CA TYR A 28 -5.28 -25.39 0.01
C TYR A 28 -5.91 -25.46 -1.39
N PRO A 29 -6.46 -26.63 -1.79
CA PRO A 29 -7.07 -26.83 -3.09
C PRO A 29 -8.09 -25.72 -3.47
N PRO A 30 -8.08 -25.21 -4.72
CA PRO A 30 -9.00 -24.16 -5.17
C PRO A 30 -10.48 -24.49 -4.96
N ALA A 31 -10.85 -25.77 -4.99
CA ALA A 31 -12.21 -26.21 -4.70
C ALA A 31 -12.64 -25.87 -3.26
N GLN A 32 -11.77 -26.06 -2.27
CA GLN A 32 -12.05 -25.73 -0.88
C GLN A 32 -12.14 -24.22 -0.65
N ILE A 33 -11.25 -23.46 -1.31
CA ILE A 33 -11.29 -21.99 -1.32
C ILE A 33 -12.63 -21.50 -1.91
N TRP A 34 -13.11 -22.16 -2.96
CA TRP A 34 -14.40 -21.84 -3.55
C TRP A 34 -15.57 -22.15 -2.61
N GLU A 35 -15.54 -23.27 -1.90
CA GLU A 35 -16.55 -23.58 -0.88
C GLU A 35 -16.52 -22.58 0.29
N ALA A 36 -15.33 -22.15 0.73
CA ALA A 36 -15.19 -21.09 1.73
C ALA A 36 -15.75 -19.75 1.25
N CYS A 37 -15.58 -19.39 -0.02
CA CYS A 37 -16.22 -18.22 -0.61
C CYS A 37 -17.75 -18.30 -0.55
N LYS A 38 -18.36 -19.48 -0.72
CA LYS A 38 -19.82 -19.65 -0.65
C LYS A 38 -20.40 -19.47 0.75
N GLN A 39 -19.60 -19.71 1.79
CA GLN A 39 -20.03 -19.46 3.17
C GLN A 39 -20.05 -17.98 3.52
N ALA A 40 -19.35 -17.14 2.75
CA ALA A 40 -19.36 -15.72 2.98
C ALA A 40 -20.62 -15.04 2.43
N ASN A 41 -21.08 -14.00 3.10
CA ASN A 41 -22.01 -13.04 2.51
C ASN A 41 -21.28 -12.18 1.46
N LEU A 42 -21.16 -12.72 0.25
CA LEU A 42 -20.41 -12.10 -0.85
C LEU A 42 -20.96 -10.74 -1.25
N ILE A 43 -22.28 -10.58 -1.33
CA ILE A 43 -22.89 -9.29 -1.71
C ILE A 43 -22.54 -8.22 -0.68
N GLY A 44 -22.73 -8.54 0.61
CA GLY A 44 -22.37 -7.65 1.70
C GLY A 44 -20.88 -7.30 1.69
N LEU A 45 -20.01 -8.28 1.46
CA LEU A 45 -18.57 -8.10 1.39
C LEU A 45 -18.17 -7.18 0.22
N MET A 46 -18.75 -7.37 -0.97
CA MET A 46 -18.47 -6.52 -2.15
C MET A 46 -18.92 -5.08 -1.93
N ILE A 47 -20.11 -4.87 -1.35
CA ILE A 47 -20.59 -3.52 -1.01
C ILE A 47 -19.65 -2.87 0.02
N PHE A 48 -19.27 -3.62 1.05
CA PHE A 48 -18.32 -3.16 2.06
C PHE A 48 -16.97 -2.78 1.44
N MET A 49 -16.40 -3.63 0.58
CA MET A 49 -15.13 -3.38 -0.11
C MET A 49 -15.20 -2.16 -1.02
N PHE A 50 -16.35 -1.89 -1.66
CA PHE A 50 -16.56 -0.68 -2.44
C PHE A 50 -16.46 0.59 -1.59
N PHE A 51 -17.18 0.65 -0.46
CA PHE A 51 -17.14 1.81 0.44
C PHE A 51 -15.76 1.97 1.07
N TYR A 52 -15.13 0.86 1.46
CA TYR A 52 -13.76 0.85 1.93
C TYR A 52 -12.79 1.43 0.88
N PHE A 53 -12.90 1.02 -0.39
CA PHE A 53 -12.08 1.55 -1.47
C PHE A 53 -12.29 3.06 -1.67
N MET A 54 -13.53 3.54 -1.60
CA MET A 54 -13.85 4.97 -1.67
C MET A 54 -13.25 5.76 -0.48
N LEU A 55 -13.36 5.21 0.73
CA LEU A 55 -12.79 5.83 1.93
C LEU A 55 -11.26 5.92 1.86
N VAL A 56 -10.59 4.83 1.46
CA VAL A 56 -9.13 4.81 1.26
C VAL A 56 -8.71 5.79 0.19
N LEU A 57 -9.41 5.83 -0.94
CA LEU A 57 -9.14 6.80 -2.00
C LEU A 57 -9.24 8.24 -1.48
N TRP A 58 -10.29 8.53 -0.71
CA TRP A 58 -10.51 9.84 -0.11
C TRP A 58 -9.41 10.22 0.88
N LEU A 59 -9.11 9.35 1.86
CA LEU A 59 -8.08 9.58 2.87
C LEU A 59 -6.69 9.73 2.24
N ASP A 60 -6.40 8.91 1.22
CA ASP A 60 -5.13 8.99 0.50
C ASP A 60 -4.99 10.33 -0.23
N CYS A 61 -6.02 10.75 -0.97
CA CYS A 61 -6.03 12.05 -1.64
C CYS A 61 -6.01 13.22 -0.65
N TRP A 62 -6.72 13.10 0.47
CA TRP A 62 -6.81 14.15 1.48
C TRP A 62 -5.46 14.37 2.15
N GLY A 63 -4.80 13.29 2.59
CA GLY A 63 -3.46 13.36 3.17
C GLY A 63 -2.46 13.98 2.19
N HIS A 64 -2.46 13.51 0.93
CA HIS A 64 -1.58 14.05 -0.09
C HIS A 64 -1.87 15.52 -0.40
N ALA A 65 -3.13 15.94 -0.52
CA ALA A 65 -3.50 17.32 -0.78
C ALA A 65 -2.92 18.29 0.28
N ARG A 66 -2.95 17.90 1.56
CA ARG A 66 -2.36 18.70 2.65
C ARG A 66 -0.83 18.75 2.57
N VAL A 67 -0.17 17.64 2.23
CA VAL A 67 1.29 17.60 2.06
C VAL A 67 1.72 18.43 0.85
N PHE A 68 1.03 18.30 -0.29
CA PHE A 68 1.28 19.14 -1.48
C PHE A 68 1.06 20.62 -1.19
N THR A 69 0.00 20.97 -0.46
CA THR A 69 -0.26 22.36 -0.01
C THR A 69 0.89 22.89 0.82
N ARG A 70 1.49 22.07 1.69
CA ARG A 70 2.61 22.47 2.54
C ARG A 70 3.91 22.72 1.76
N PHE A 71 4.21 21.93 0.73
CA PHE A 71 5.51 21.95 0.03
C PHE A 71 5.50 22.61 -1.35
N HIS A 72 4.34 22.93 -1.90
CA HIS A 72 4.25 23.52 -3.23
C HIS A 72 3.20 24.62 -3.36
N ALA A 73 1.91 24.26 -3.41
CA ALA A 73 0.82 25.18 -3.69
C ALA A 73 -0.51 24.63 -3.15
N PRO A 74 -1.48 25.49 -2.79
CA PRO A 74 -2.80 25.06 -2.33
C PRO A 74 -3.43 24.03 -3.27
N MET A 75 -3.81 22.89 -2.71
CA MET A 75 -4.33 21.76 -3.48
C MET A 75 -5.56 21.18 -2.79
N GLY A 76 -6.66 21.06 -3.54
CA GLY A 76 -7.89 20.46 -3.04
C GLY A 76 -7.88 18.94 -3.13
N THR A 77 -8.49 18.25 -2.16
CA THR A 77 -8.64 16.77 -2.18
C THR A 77 -9.32 16.29 -3.44
N LEU A 78 -10.44 16.90 -3.83
CA LEU A 78 -11.22 16.52 -5.00
C LEU A 78 -10.47 16.72 -6.32
N GLU A 79 -9.48 17.61 -6.33
CA GLU A 79 -8.64 17.83 -7.51
C GLU A 79 -7.65 16.69 -7.73
N LEU A 80 -7.24 16.03 -6.65
CA LEU A 80 -6.33 14.89 -6.69
C LEU A 80 -7.01 13.59 -7.06
N VAL A 81 -8.30 13.42 -6.72
CA VAL A 81 -9.03 12.15 -6.93
C VAL A 81 -8.96 11.66 -8.38
N PRO A 82 -9.29 12.46 -9.42
CA PRO A 82 -9.23 12.00 -10.80
C PRO A 82 -7.80 11.62 -11.24
N VAL A 83 -6.81 12.37 -10.75
CA VAL A 83 -5.39 12.13 -11.05
C VAL A 83 -4.93 10.81 -10.42
N ARG A 84 -5.33 10.58 -9.17
CA ARG A 84 -5.01 9.36 -8.42
C ARG A 84 -5.68 8.14 -9.05
N LEU A 85 -6.97 8.23 -9.38
CA LEU A 85 -7.69 7.17 -10.09
C LEU A 85 -7.03 6.81 -11.41
N ALA A 86 -6.66 7.80 -12.23
CA ALA A 86 -5.96 7.54 -13.49
C ALA A 86 -4.62 6.81 -13.29
N SER A 87 -3.91 7.09 -12.19
CA SER A 87 -2.65 6.39 -11.88
C SER A 87 -2.85 4.91 -11.54
N TYR A 88 -4.04 4.50 -11.07
CA TYR A 88 -4.31 3.13 -10.65
C TYR A 88 -4.15 2.10 -11.77
N VAL A 89 -4.50 2.44 -13.02
CA VAL A 89 -4.30 1.54 -14.17
C VAL A 89 -2.85 1.08 -14.28
N ILE A 90 -1.92 2.01 -14.07
CA ILE A 90 -0.49 1.73 -14.17
C ILE A 90 0.01 1.07 -12.87
N MET A 91 -0.55 1.43 -11.72
CA MET A 91 -0.22 0.78 -10.43
C MET A 91 -0.57 -0.70 -10.40
N LEU A 92 -1.56 -1.16 -11.17
CA LEU A 92 -1.89 -2.59 -11.32
C LEU A 92 -0.73 -3.39 -11.93
N ILE A 93 0.00 -2.77 -12.86
CA ILE A 93 1.16 -3.39 -13.52
C ILE A 93 2.41 -3.19 -12.68
N ASN A 94 2.62 -1.95 -12.21
CA ASN A 94 3.78 -1.59 -11.41
C ASN A 94 3.46 -0.38 -10.52
N TYR A 95 3.52 -0.59 -9.21
CA TYR A 95 3.26 0.46 -8.22
C TYR A 95 4.14 1.69 -8.41
N GLY A 96 5.46 1.52 -8.61
CA GLY A 96 6.40 2.61 -8.79
C GLY A 96 6.17 3.41 -10.06
N ALA A 97 5.87 2.74 -11.18
CA ALA A 97 5.50 3.40 -12.43
C ALA A 97 4.20 4.21 -12.25
N GLY A 98 3.24 3.69 -11.49
CA GLY A 98 2.02 4.41 -11.17
C GLY A 98 2.25 5.70 -10.37
N GLN A 99 3.19 5.69 -9.42
CA GLN A 99 3.62 6.92 -8.73
C GLN A 99 4.23 7.94 -9.70
N GLY A 100 5.04 7.48 -10.65
CA GLY A 100 5.57 8.32 -11.73
C GLY A 100 4.46 8.91 -12.61
N VAL A 101 3.45 8.12 -12.97
CA VAL A 101 2.30 8.59 -13.76
C VAL A 101 1.47 9.60 -12.97
N TRP A 102 1.33 9.42 -11.66
CA TRP A 102 0.71 10.43 -10.80
C TRP A 102 1.48 11.76 -10.86
N ALA A 103 2.80 11.74 -10.65
CA ALA A 103 3.65 12.94 -10.78
C ALA A 103 3.58 13.57 -12.18
N TYR A 104 3.51 12.75 -13.24
CA TYR A 104 3.35 13.23 -14.61
C TYR A 104 2.01 13.95 -14.84
N PHE A 105 0.91 13.39 -14.36
CA PHE A 105 -0.40 14.03 -14.49
C PHE A 105 -0.52 15.29 -13.64
N LEU A 106 0.13 15.34 -12.47
CA LEU A 106 0.27 16.57 -11.68
C LEU A 106 1.03 17.65 -12.46
N LYS A 107 2.12 17.28 -13.14
CA LYS A 107 2.83 18.20 -14.04
C LYS A 107 1.91 18.72 -15.15
N LYS A 108 1.18 17.83 -15.83
CA LYS A 108 0.32 18.20 -16.98
C LYS A 108 -0.87 19.09 -16.59
N LYS A 109 -1.47 18.88 -15.41
CA LYS A 109 -2.72 19.58 -15.01
C LYS A 109 -2.55 20.70 -14.01
N LYS A 110 -1.47 20.67 -13.22
CA LYS A 110 -1.23 21.63 -12.13
C LYS A 110 0.12 22.33 -12.26
N SER A 111 0.82 22.13 -13.39
CA SER A 111 2.13 22.74 -13.70
C SER A 111 3.21 22.50 -12.64
N ILE A 112 3.06 21.44 -11.84
CA ILE A 112 4.02 21.07 -10.80
C ILE A 112 5.24 20.43 -11.45
N PRO A 113 6.48 20.87 -11.18
CA PRO A 113 7.66 20.20 -11.70
C PRO A 113 7.67 18.71 -11.32
N PHE A 114 7.91 17.83 -12.31
CA PHE A 114 7.80 16.38 -12.14
C PHE A 114 8.65 15.86 -10.97
N PHE A 115 9.93 16.27 -10.89
CA PHE A 115 10.84 15.81 -9.84
C PHE A 115 10.46 16.35 -8.46
N LYS A 116 9.92 17.58 -8.39
CA LYS A 116 9.37 18.11 -7.13
C LYS A 116 8.16 17.31 -6.67
N ALA A 117 7.24 16.96 -7.58
CA ALA A 117 6.10 16.09 -7.26
C ALA A 117 6.57 14.70 -6.78
N MET A 118 7.55 14.11 -7.46
CA MET A 118 8.16 12.84 -7.04
C MET A 118 8.84 12.95 -5.67
N GLY A 119 9.46 14.09 -5.34
CA GLY A 119 10.07 14.34 -4.04
C GLY A 119 9.04 14.40 -2.92
N ILE A 120 7.90 15.05 -3.17
CA ILE A 120 6.76 15.09 -2.26
C ILE A 120 6.16 13.69 -2.05
N LEU A 121 5.91 12.95 -3.14
CA LEU A 121 5.39 11.58 -3.05
C LEU A 121 6.38 10.65 -2.34
N GLY A 122 7.67 10.75 -2.63
CA GLY A 122 8.72 9.98 -1.99
C GLY A 122 8.82 10.26 -0.49
N PHE A 123 8.70 11.53 -0.08
CA PHE A 123 8.63 11.91 1.33
C PHE A 123 7.45 11.23 2.05
N VAL A 124 6.25 11.24 1.46
CA VAL A 124 5.09 10.55 2.03
C VAL A 124 5.32 9.04 2.10
N ILE A 125 5.84 8.42 1.05
CA ILE A 125 6.10 6.97 1.01
C ILE A 125 7.07 6.56 2.13
N VAL A 126 8.18 7.30 2.31
CA VAL A 126 9.15 7.01 3.39
C VAL A 126 8.49 7.09 4.76
N LEU A 127 7.63 8.09 4.99
CA LEU A 127 6.90 8.23 6.24
C LEU A 127 5.80 7.17 6.42
N ASP A 128 5.14 6.72 5.34
CA ASP A 128 4.20 5.61 5.39
C ASP A 128 4.88 4.31 5.80
N PHE A 129 6.06 4.02 5.23
CA PHE A 129 6.86 2.86 5.65
C PHE A 129 7.27 2.95 7.12
N TYR A 130 7.71 4.12 7.57
CA TYR A 130 8.04 4.35 8.98
C TYR A 130 6.81 4.16 9.88
N LEU A 131 5.65 4.66 9.47
CA LEU A 131 4.40 4.57 10.21
C LEU A 131 3.90 3.12 10.33
N ILE A 132 3.87 2.38 9.23
CA ILE A 132 3.49 0.96 9.22
C ILE A 132 4.46 0.16 10.10
N THR A 133 5.76 0.41 10.03
CA THR A 133 6.77 -0.24 10.88
C THR A 133 6.53 0.11 12.36
N SER A 134 6.20 1.37 12.67
CA SER A 134 5.84 1.80 14.03
C SER A 134 4.60 1.10 14.55
N MET A 135 3.57 0.93 13.70
CA MET A 135 2.36 0.19 14.06
C MET A 135 2.64 -1.29 14.29
N ALA A 136 3.47 -1.93 13.45
CA ALA A 136 3.91 -3.31 13.65
C ALA A 136 4.70 -3.47 14.96
N PHE A 137 5.57 -2.52 15.27
CA PHE A 137 6.29 -2.47 16.54
C PHE A 137 5.34 -2.38 17.73
N LEU A 138 4.41 -1.43 17.74
CA LEU A 138 3.42 -1.30 18.81
C LEU A 138 2.59 -2.58 18.95
N GLY A 139 2.18 -3.17 17.83
CA GLY A 139 1.47 -4.45 17.79
C GLY A 139 2.27 -5.60 18.41
N SER A 140 3.59 -5.68 18.15
CA SER A 140 4.47 -6.69 18.75
C SER A 140 4.63 -6.57 20.27
N LEU A 141 4.30 -5.41 20.85
CA LEU A 141 4.27 -5.20 22.30
C LEU A 141 2.93 -5.66 22.92
N LEU A 142 1.86 -5.74 22.13
CA LEU A 142 0.51 -6.05 22.60
C LEU A 142 0.17 -7.54 22.49
N ALA A 143 0.67 -8.21 21.46
CA ALA A 143 0.44 -9.63 21.25
C ALA A 143 1.71 -10.31 20.71
N PRO A 144 1.94 -11.59 21.05
CA PRO A 144 3.07 -12.33 20.51
C PRO A 144 2.87 -12.58 19.01
N LEU A 145 3.80 -12.08 18.18
CA LEU A 145 3.88 -12.45 16.77
C LEU A 145 4.75 -13.70 16.65
N GLN A 146 4.15 -14.82 16.30
CA GLN A 146 4.85 -16.09 16.15
C GLN A 146 4.51 -16.73 14.81
N ILE A 147 5.53 -17.28 14.16
CA ILE A 147 5.36 -18.22 13.06
C ILE A 147 5.83 -19.57 13.60
N GLU A 148 4.88 -20.48 13.80
CA GLU A 148 5.14 -21.76 14.46
C GLU A 148 5.81 -21.55 15.83
N ASN A 149 7.10 -21.90 15.96
CA ASN A 149 7.87 -21.75 17.20
C ASN A 149 8.85 -20.57 17.18
N VAL A 150 8.82 -19.73 16.13
CA VAL A 150 9.75 -18.61 15.97
C VAL A 150 9.05 -17.29 16.30
N SER A 151 9.53 -16.59 17.33
CA SER A 151 9.05 -15.26 17.69
C SER A 151 9.57 -14.21 16.70
N LEU A 152 8.65 -13.45 16.10
CA LEU A 152 8.96 -12.33 15.22
C LEU A 152 9.14 -11.02 15.98
N ASN A 153 8.76 -10.95 17.26
CA ASN A 153 8.76 -9.70 18.03
C ASN A 153 10.13 -9.01 17.99
N GLN A 154 11.21 -9.75 18.24
CA GLN A 154 12.57 -9.20 18.25
C GLN A 154 12.98 -8.64 16.87
N TRP A 155 12.58 -9.31 15.79
CA TRP A 155 12.88 -8.87 14.43
C TRP A 155 12.13 -7.59 14.06
N VAL A 156 10.86 -7.49 14.45
CA VAL A 156 10.05 -6.27 14.26
C VAL A 156 10.63 -5.10 15.07
N GLN A 157 11.06 -5.35 16.30
CA GLN A 157 11.70 -4.34 17.16
C GLN A 157 13.03 -3.86 16.59
N LEU A 158 13.86 -4.78 16.10
CA LEU A 158 15.11 -4.45 15.41
C LEU A 158 14.85 -3.63 14.14
N LEU A 159 13.85 -4.01 13.35
CA LEU A 159 13.46 -3.28 12.15
C LEU A 159 13.02 -1.85 12.47
N MET A 160 12.26 -1.67 13.56
CA MET A 160 11.85 -0.34 14.04
C MET A 160 13.05 0.51 14.47
N LEU A 161 14.03 -0.08 15.16
CA LEU A 161 15.27 0.60 15.53
C LEU A 161 16.03 1.06 14.28
N ILE A 162 16.21 0.18 13.29
CA ILE A 162 16.88 0.50 12.02
C ILE A 162 16.13 1.62 11.29
N ALA A 163 14.80 1.54 11.20
CA ALA A 163 13.98 2.55 10.56
C ALA A 163 14.11 3.92 11.26
N THR A 164 14.14 3.94 12.60
CA THR A 164 14.33 5.15 13.39
C THR A 164 15.70 5.79 13.15
N ILE A 165 16.78 4.98 13.20
CA ILE A 165 18.14 5.44 12.92
C ILE A 165 18.23 6.00 11.50
N PHE A 166 17.61 5.33 10.53
CA PHE A 166 17.57 5.76 9.13
C PHE A 166 16.88 7.13 8.98
N ILE A 167 15.69 7.31 9.56
CA ILE A 167 14.97 8.59 9.51
C ILE A 167 15.75 9.70 10.20
N ILE A 168 16.33 9.45 11.38
CA ILE A 168 17.16 10.43 12.09
C ILE A 168 18.38 10.81 11.24
N THR A 169 19.07 9.82 10.67
CA THR A 169 20.26 10.04 9.84
C THR A 169 19.93 10.86 8.61
N ILE A 170 18.89 10.48 7.87
CA ILE A 170 18.42 11.24 6.70
C ILE A 170 18.03 12.67 7.10
N TYR A 171 17.31 12.83 8.21
CA TYR A 171 16.92 14.14 8.71
C TYR A 171 18.15 15.00 9.04
N LEU A 172 19.14 14.49 9.77
CA LEU A 172 20.36 15.22 10.12
C LEU A 172 21.20 15.57 8.87
N LEU A 173 21.26 14.67 7.89
CA LEU A 173 22.04 14.86 6.68
C LEU A 173 21.32 15.62 5.56
N ARG A 174 20.01 15.93 5.69
CA ARG A 174 19.18 16.53 4.63
C ARG A 174 19.79 17.76 3.93
N LYS A 175 20.46 18.63 4.68
CA LYS A 175 21.11 19.84 4.13
C LYS A 175 22.43 19.51 3.42
N LYS A 176 23.14 18.47 3.86
CA LYS A 176 24.40 18.01 3.26
C LYS A 176 24.15 17.22 1.97
N ILE A 177 23.09 16.40 1.93
CA ILE A 177 22.72 15.59 0.76
C ILE A 177 22.65 16.45 -0.51
N LEU A 178 22.00 17.62 -0.45
CA LEU A 178 21.90 18.52 -1.59
C LEU A 178 23.24 19.15 -2.01
N LYS A 179 24.17 19.37 -1.08
CA LYS A 179 25.50 19.93 -1.42
C LYS A 179 26.39 18.94 -2.17
N ILE A 180 26.11 17.65 -2.04
CA ILE A 180 26.86 16.58 -2.70
C ILE A 180 26.38 16.38 -4.15
N ILE A 181 25.14 16.77 -4.46
CA ILE A 181 24.56 16.64 -5.80
C ILE A 181 25.18 17.70 -6.71
N PRO A 182 25.90 17.31 -7.80
CA PRO A 182 26.51 18.27 -8.71
C PRO A 182 25.46 19.18 -9.36
N ASN A 183 25.76 20.46 -9.57
CA ASN A 183 24.82 21.41 -10.19
C ASN A 183 24.28 20.96 -11.56
N ARG A 184 25.06 20.20 -12.34
CA ARG A 184 24.59 19.61 -13.61
C ARG A 184 23.38 18.65 -13.45
N TRP A 185 23.02 18.28 -12.22
CA TRP A 185 21.96 17.33 -11.88
C TRP A 185 20.77 18.04 -11.22
N GLU A 186 20.38 19.20 -11.73
CA GLU A 186 19.28 20.05 -11.21
C GLU A 186 17.98 19.28 -10.94
N LYS A 187 17.65 18.32 -11.80
CA LYS A 187 16.47 17.44 -11.64
C LYS A 187 16.50 16.61 -10.35
N LEU A 188 17.68 16.16 -9.93
CA LEU A 188 17.85 15.44 -8.66
C LEU A 188 17.79 16.40 -7.47
N HIS A 189 18.26 17.64 -7.63
CA HIS A 189 18.10 18.66 -6.61
C HIS A 189 16.61 18.86 -6.26
N ASP A 190 15.74 18.98 -7.28
CA ASP A 190 14.29 19.11 -7.09
C ASP A 190 13.63 17.95 -6.34
N LEU A 191 14.14 16.73 -6.51
CA LEU A 191 13.65 15.53 -5.82
C LEU A 191 13.88 15.61 -4.30
N PHE A 192 15.02 16.18 -3.89
CA PHE A 192 15.41 16.27 -2.47
C PHE A 192 15.05 17.61 -1.82
N LEU A 193 14.46 18.56 -2.57
CA LEU A 193 13.99 19.83 -2.03
C LEU A 193 13.00 19.65 -0.89
N THR A 194 12.01 18.76 -1.06
CA THR A 194 11.03 18.46 -0.01
C THR A 194 11.71 18.01 1.28
N LEU A 195 12.70 17.13 1.17
CA LEU A 195 13.45 16.63 2.31
C LEU A 195 14.23 17.75 3.00
N LYS A 196 14.86 18.66 2.24
CA LYS A 196 15.60 19.82 2.78
C LYS A 196 14.68 20.77 3.55
N GLU A 197 13.50 21.04 3.00
CA GLU A 197 12.52 21.98 3.56
C GLU A 197 11.73 21.40 4.74
N ALA A 198 11.67 20.08 4.86
CA ALA A 198 10.94 19.39 5.92
C ALA A 198 11.52 19.72 7.31
N ARG A 199 10.61 20.13 8.21
CA ARG A 199 10.85 20.32 9.65
C ARG A 199 10.26 19.14 10.42
N ILE A 200 10.66 18.96 11.68
CA ILE A 200 10.11 17.90 12.56
C ILE A 200 8.58 17.95 12.59
N LYS A 201 7.99 19.15 12.70
CA LYS A 201 6.54 19.32 12.66
C LYS A 201 5.90 18.84 11.36
N ASP A 202 6.60 18.91 10.23
CA ASP A 202 6.09 18.42 8.94
C ASP A 202 6.13 16.89 8.89
N LEU A 203 7.15 16.26 9.50
CA LEU A 203 7.22 14.79 9.66
C LEU A 203 6.06 14.30 10.55
N VAL A 204 5.92 14.89 11.74
CA VAL A 204 4.86 14.51 12.70
C VAL A 204 3.48 14.77 12.11
N ALA A 205 3.24 15.95 11.52
CA ALA A 205 1.96 16.25 10.89
C ALA A 205 1.64 15.29 9.75
N THR A 206 2.63 14.92 8.92
CA THR A 206 2.40 13.95 7.85
C THR A 206 2.09 12.56 8.42
N LEU A 207 2.82 12.08 9.43
CA LEU A 207 2.52 10.81 10.09
C LEU A 207 1.08 10.80 10.66
N LEU A 208 0.68 11.87 11.36
CA LEU A 208 -0.67 11.99 11.92
C LEU A 208 -1.76 12.08 10.82
N LEU A 209 -1.49 12.78 9.71
CA LEU A 209 -2.42 12.85 8.57
C LEU A 209 -2.55 11.49 7.86
N ARG A 210 -1.50 10.67 7.85
CA ARG A 210 -1.49 9.35 7.21
C ARG A 210 -2.02 8.24 8.13
N LEU A 211 -1.98 8.43 9.45
CA LEU A 211 -2.44 7.45 10.43
C LEU A 211 -3.89 6.97 10.18
N PRO A 212 -4.88 7.83 9.91
CA PRO A 212 -6.24 7.36 9.59
C PRO A 212 -6.28 6.37 8.43
N LEU A 213 -5.51 6.64 7.36
CA LEU A 213 -5.44 5.73 6.20
C LEU A 213 -4.98 4.34 6.65
N HIS A 214 -3.91 4.26 7.45
CA HIS A 214 -3.39 2.96 7.87
C HIS A 214 -4.28 2.24 8.89
N LEU A 215 -4.96 2.98 9.77
CA LEU A 215 -5.95 2.43 10.70
C LEU A 215 -7.16 1.83 9.97
N THR A 216 -7.57 2.41 8.84
CA THR A 216 -8.67 1.82 8.06
C THR A 216 -8.37 0.40 7.60
N PHE A 217 -7.11 0.03 7.37
CA PHE A 217 -6.76 -1.34 7.00
C PHE A 217 -7.08 -2.34 8.12
N ILE A 218 -6.75 -2.02 9.37
CA ILE A 218 -7.02 -2.88 10.53
C ILE A 218 -8.53 -3.01 10.73
N VAL A 219 -9.23 -1.87 10.79
CA VAL A 219 -10.69 -1.83 10.96
C VAL A 219 -11.38 -2.60 9.84
N ALA A 220 -10.90 -2.47 8.61
CA ALA A 220 -11.59 -3.07 7.49
C ALA A 220 -11.35 -4.58 7.36
N ILE A 221 -10.22 -5.09 7.82
CA ILE A 221 -10.03 -6.54 7.99
C ILE A 221 -10.85 -7.08 9.17
N TYR A 222 -10.88 -6.36 10.29
CA TYR A 222 -11.74 -6.70 11.42
C TYR A 222 -13.22 -6.78 11.02
N SER A 223 -13.72 -5.84 10.22
CA SER A 223 -15.09 -5.91 9.71
C SER A 223 -15.26 -6.95 8.59
N GLY A 224 -14.25 -7.12 7.74
CA GLY A 224 -14.28 -8.03 6.59
C GLY A 224 -14.45 -9.49 6.98
N ILE A 225 -13.77 -9.92 8.07
CA ILE A 225 -13.82 -11.31 8.54
C ILE A 225 -15.22 -11.72 9.02
N HIS A 226 -16.03 -10.77 9.50
CA HIS A 226 -17.40 -11.03 9.94
C HIS A 226 -18.34 -11.45 8.81
N PHE A 227 -18.03 -11.09 7.55
CA PHE A 227 -18.81 -11.58 6.40
C PHE A 227 -18.61 -13.08 6.15
N PHE A 228 -17.58 -13.70 6.73
CA PHE A 228 -17.33 -15.13 6.74
C PHE A 228 -17.88 -15.82 8.00
N HIS A 229 -18.68 -15.11 8.81
CA HIS A 229 -19.13 -15.61 10.11
C HIS A 229 -17.95 -16.04 11.01
N ALA A 230 -16.84 -15.33 10.88
CA ALA A 230 -15.61 -15.56 11.62
C ALA A 230 -15.22 -14.30 12.41
N HIS A 231 -14.35 -14.48 13.39
CA HIS A 231 -13.84 -13.43 14.25
C HIS A 231 -12.36 -13.66 14.53
N ILE A 232 -11.60 -12.57 14.59
CA ILE A 232 -10.21 -12.56 15.05
C ILE A 232 -10.12 -11.46 16.11
N PRO A 233 -9.52 -11.75 17.29
CA PRO A 233 -9.30 -10.75 18.32
C PRO A 233 -8.60 -9.50 17.77
N LEU A 234 -9.09 -8.33 18.16
CA LEU A 234 -8.56 -7.06 17.66
C LEU A 234 -7.06 -6.88 18.00
N THR A 235 -6.61 -7.43 19.13
CA THR A 235 -5.20 -7.44 19.53
C THR A 235 -4.31 -8.15 18.53
N SER A 236 -4.73 -9.33 18.05
CA SER A 236 -4.04 -10.09 17.00
C SER A 236 -4.01 -9.33 15.68
N LEU A 237 -5.10 -8.65 15.31
CA LEU A 237 -5.11 -7.82 14.10
C LEU A 237 -4.19 -6.61 14.20
N ILE A 238 -4.15 -5.92 15.35
CA ILE A 238 -3.24 -4.79 15.58
C ILE A 238 -1.78 -5.25 15.48
N ALA A 239 -1.47 -6.45 15.93
CA ALA A 239 -0.14 -7.04 15.82
C ALA A 239 0.21 -7.46 14.38
N SER A 240 -0.66 -8.25 13.75
CA SER A 240 -0.33 -8.95 12.51
C SER A 240 -0.57 -8.08 11.26
N ILE A 241 -1.60 -7.23 11.24
CA ILE A 241 -1.99 -6.51 10.02
C ILE A 241 -0.91 -5.53 9.54
N PRO A 242 -0.33 -4.65 10.38
CA PRO A 242 0.76 -3.78 9.92
C PRO A 242 1.94 -4.57 9.34
N LEU A 243 2.28 -5.71 9.94
CA LEU A 243 3.34 -6.59 9.45
C LEU A 243 2.98 -7.24 8.10
N ILE A 244 1.73 -7.70 7.94
CA ILE A 244 1.22 -8.24 6.66
C ILE A 244 1.32 -7.18 5.56
N TYR A 245 0.91 -5.94 5.83
CA TYR A 245 1.03 -4.84 4.86
C TYR A 245 2.50 -4.50 4.56
N LEU A 246 3.37 -4.54 5.56
CA LEU A 246 4.80 -4.33 5.36
C LEU A 246 5.38 -5.38 4.41
N ILE A 247 5.07 -6.67 4.64
CA ILE A 247 5.47 -7.79 3.76
C ILE A 247 4.90 -7.59 2.34
N GLY A 248 3.60 -7.26 2.22
CA GLY A 248 2.95 -7.04 0.94
C GLY A 248 3.46 -5.82 0.17
N SER A 249 4.03 -4.84 0.86
CA SER A 249 4.63 -3.66 0.24
C SER A 249 6.05 -3.89 -0.29
N MET A 250 6.69 -5.00 0.09
CA MET A 250 8.02 -5.33 -0.40
C MET A 250 7.94 -5.69 -1.89
N PRO A 251 8.91 -5.26 -2.72
CA PRO A 251 8.94 -5.54 -4.15
C PRO A 251 9.39 -6.98 -4.47
N ILE A 252 8.87 -7.96 -3.71
CA ILE A 252 9.12 -9.39 -3.88
C ILE A 252 8.23 -9.94 -4.99
N THR A 253 6.95 -9.54 -4.98
CA THR A 253 5.96 -9.93 -5.98
C THR A 253 5.19 -8.70 -6.49
N PRO A 254 4.60 -8.76 -7.70
CA PRO A 254 3.79 -7.67 -8.25
C PRO A 254 2.62 -7.35 -7.32
N GLY A 255 2.62 -6.14 -6.75
CA GLY A 255 1.55 -5.68 -5.86
C GLY A 255 1.36 -6.50 -4.59
N GLY A 256 2.37 -7.27 -4.17
CA GLY A 256 2.30 -8.12 -2.98
C GLY A 256 1.47 -9.40 -3.18
N LEU A 257 1.15 -9.77 -4.41
CA LEU A 257 0.39 -10.98 -4.71
C LEU A 257 1.15 -12.23 -4.26
N GLY A 258 0.43 -13.17 -3.66
CA GLY A 258 0.99 -14.38 -3.06
C GLY A 258 1.56 -14.11 -1.67
N THR A 259 2.51 -13.17 -1.55
CA THR A 259 3.17 -12.86 -0.26
C THR A 259 2.20 -12.33 0.78
N THR A 260 1.29 -11.43 0.38
CA THR A 260 0.26 -10.89 1.28
C THR A 260 -0.70 -11.99 1.71
N GLN A 261 -1.18 -12.82 0.77
CA GLN A 261 -2.09 -13.94 1.05
C GLN A 261 -1.44 -14.97 2.00
N ALA A 262 -0.17 -15.34 1.74
CA ALA A 262 0.58 -16.22 2.61
C ALA A 262 0.76 -15.62 4.02
N ALA A 263 1.10 -14.33 4.11
CA ALA A 263 1.24 -13.65 5.40
C ALA A 263 -0.09 -13.60 6.17
N PHE A 264 -1.22 -13.38 5.49
CA PHE A 264 -2.56 -13.48 6.09
C PHE A 264 -2.80 -14.84 6.73
N VAL A 265 -2.55 -15.92 5.99
CA VAL A 265 -2.75 -17.29 6.49
C VAL A 265 -1.81 -17.57 7.66
N ILE A 266 -0.51 -17.34 7.48
CA ILE A 266 0.52 -17.70 8.46
C ILE A 266 0.33 -16.95 9.79
N LEU A 267 0.02 -15.65 9.75
CA LEU A 267 0.00 -14.80 10.94
C LEU A 267 -1.36 -14.73 11.64
N LEU A 268 -2.43 -15.23 11.04
CA LEU A 268 -3.79 -15.12 11.61
C LEU A 268 -4.51 -16.45 11.81
N LYS A 269 -4.04 -17.56 11.22
CA LYS A 269 -4.76 -18.85 11.28
C LYS A 269 -5.04 -19.35 12.70
N ASN A 270 -4.12 -19.11 13.63
CA ASN A 270 -4.24 -19.59 15.01
C ASN A 270 -5.23 -18.76 15.84
N ASP A 271 -5.55 -17.55 15.39
CA ASP A 271 -6.41 -16.61 16.11
C ASP A 271 -7.82 -16.51 15.50
N LEU A 272 -8.08 -17.22 14.40
CA LEU A 272 -9.36 -17.21 13.73
C LEU A 272 -10.34 -18.17 14.41
N ILE A 273 -11.49 -17.61 14.79
CA ILE A 273 -12.59 -18.33 15.44
C ILE A 273 -13.80 -18.27 14.50
N SER A 274 -14.36 -19.44 14.16
CA SER A 274 -15.58 -19.53 13.35
C SER A 274 -16.37 -20.79 13.73
N PRO A 275 -17.72 -20.74 13.78
CA PRO A 275 -18.54 -21.93 13.97
C PRO A 275 -18.27 -23.02 12.92
N ALA A 276 -18.02 -22.64 11.66
CA ALA A 276 -17.72 -23.58 10.58
C ALA A 276 -16.38 -24.29 10.76
N VAL A 277 -15.41 -23.59 11.35
CA VAL A 277 -14.10 -24.16 11.74
C VAL A 277 -14.26 -25.14 12.89
N THR A 278 -14.99 -24.76 13.94
CA THR A 278 -15.24 -25.65 15.09
C THR A 278 -16.00 -26.91 14.69
N ALA A 279 -16.90 -26.80 13.70
CA ALA A 279 -17.63 -27.93 13.15
C ALA A 279 -16.80 -28.80 12.18
N GLY A 280 -15.56 -28.42 11.87
CA GLY A 280 -14.68 -29.16 10.95
C GLY A 280 -15.11 -29.11 9.49
N VAL A 281 -15.96 -28.15 9.11
CA VAL A 281 -16.48 -28.02 7.75
C VAL A 281 -15.46 -27.32 6.83
N ILE A 282 -14.76 -26.32 7.37
CA ILE A 282 -13.79 -25.48 6.65
C ILE A 282 -12.60 -25.19 7.56
N SER A 283 -11.39 -25.11 7.02
CA SER A 283 -10.19 -24.74 7.79
C SER A 283 -10.03 -23.22 7.96
N PRO A 284 -9.38 -22.73 9.04
CA PRO A 284 -9.05 -21.32 9.19
C PRO A 284 -8.30 -20.73 7.99
N GLU A 285 -7.39 -21.52 7.43
CA GLU A 285 -6.54 -21.14 6.30
C GLU A 285 -7.36 -20.93 5.02
N GLU A 286 -8.36 -21.79 4.77
CA GLU A 286 -9.30 -21.62 3.65
C GLU A 286 -10.08 -20.30 3.77
N ILE A 287 -10.56 -19.94 4.96
CA ILE A 287 -11.28 -18.66 5.19
C ILE A 287 -10.34 -17.48 4.95
N LEU A 288 -9.15 -17.48 5.54
CA LEU A 288 -8.17 -16.39 5.42
C LEU A 288 -7.68 -16.20 3.98
N LEU A 289 -7.40 -17.31 3.29
CA LEU A 289 -6.97 -17.27 1.91
C LEU A 289 -8.11 -16.78 1.01
N SER A 290 -9.34 -17.26 1.20
CA SER A 290 -10.51 -16.79 0.45
C SER A 290 -10.77 -15.31 0.66
N MET A 291 -10.78 -14.83 1.91
CA MET A 291 -10.97 -13.42 2.23
C MET A 291 -9.89 -12.55 1.60
N SER A 292 -8.61 -12.92 1.72
CA SER A 292 -7.50 -12.14 1.19
C SER A 292 -7.43 -12.15 -0.35
N LEU A 293 -7.89 -13.22 -1.00
CA LEU A 293 -8.05 -13.29 -2.45
C LEU A 293 -9.20 -12.41 -2.94
N LEU A 294 -10.38 -12.50 -2.31
CA LEU A 294 -11.53 -11.63 -2.62
C LEU A 294 -11.16 -10.16 -2.40
N TRP A 295 -10.41 -9.85 -1.35
CA TRP A 295 -9.91 -8.51 -1.09
C TRP A 295 -9.01 -7.99 -2.21
N ALA A 296 -8.02 -8.79 -2.63
CA ALA A 296 -7.12 -8.43 -3.71
C ALA A 296 -7.87 -8.26 -5.03
N PHE A 297 -8.77 -9.21 -5.34
CA PHE A 297 -9.62 -9.18 -6.53
C PHE A 297 -10.47 -7.91 -6.58
N SER A 298 -11.23 -7.61 -5.52
CA SER A 298 -12.09 -6.43 -5.46
C SER A 298 -11.29 -5.13 -5.58
N ASN A 299 -10.16 -5.03 -4.88
CA ASN A 299 -9.28 -3.87 -4.98
C ASN A 299 -8.77 -3.65 -6.41
N TYR A 300 -8.38 -4.72 -7.11
CA TYR A 300 -7.96 -4.62 -8.51
C TYR A 300 -9.11 -4.33 -9.46
N LEU A 301 -10.28 -4.93 -9.23
CA LEU A 301 -11.49 -4.68 -10.00
C LEU A 301 -11.87 -3.20 -9.92
N TYR A 302 -11.91 -2.61 -8.72
CA TYR A 302 -12.23 -1.19 -8.56
C TYR A 302 -11.15 -0.29 -9.14
N LYS A 303 -9.87 -0.60 -8.92
CA LYS A 303 -8.76 0.15 -9.53
C LYS A 303 -8.80 0.14 -11.06
N ALA A 304 -9.11 -1.01 -11.67
CA ALA A 304 -9.27 -1.12 -13.10
C ALA A 304 -10.50 -0.32 -13.58
N SER A 305 -11.67 -0.59 -13.01
CA SER A 305 -12.94 0.02 -13.41
C SER A 305 -12.91 1.54 -13.32
N PHE A 306 -12.53 2.10 -12.17
CA PHE A 306 -12.42 3.55 -12.00
C PHE A 306 -11.20 4.11 -12.74
N GLY A 307 -10.07 3.39 -12.71
CA GLY A 307 -8.84 3.88 -13.31
C GLY A 307 -8.95 4.07 -14.82
N PHE A 308 -9.53 3.11 -15.56
CA PHE A 308 -9.64 3.20 -17.02
C PHE A 308 -10.47 4.41 -17.47
N VAL A 309 -11.57 4.70 -16.76
CA VAL A 309 -12.45 5.85 -17.06
C VAL A 309 -11.66 7.17 -17.01
N PHE A 310 -10.84 7.36 -15.97
CA PHE A 310 -10.05 8.59 -15.83
C PHE A 310 -8.77 8.56 -16.68
N PHE A 311 -8.11 7.41 -16.84
CA PHE A 311 -6.87 7.30 -17.60
C PHE A 311 -7.04 7.76 -19.06
N LYS A 312 -8.14 7.37 -19.72
CA LYS A 312 -8.48 7.83 -21.08
C LYS A 312 -8.59 9.35 -21.18
N LYS A 313 -9.21 9.99 -20.19
CA LYS A 313 -9.39 11.45 -20.11
C LYS A 313 -8.05 12.21 -19.92
N TYR A 314 -7.06 11.58 -19.31
CA TYR A 314 -5.75 12.20 -19.07
C TYR A 314 -4.74 11.97 -20.21
N LEU A 315 -4.92 10.90 -21.00
CA LEU A 315 -4.14 10.65 -22.22
C LEU A 315 -4.59 11.50 -23.41
N SER A 316 -5.88 11.85 -23.51
CA SER A 316 -6.34 12.72 -24.60
C SER A 316 -5.56 14.04 -24.59
N PRO A 317 -5.13 14.55 -25.76
CA PRO A 317 -4.54 15.88 -25.88
C PRO A 317 -5.45 16.87 -25.17
N SER A 318 -4.90 17.68 -24.27
CA SER A 318 -5.66 18.83 -23.77
C SER A 318 -6.04 19.65 -24.99
N ARG A 319 -7.34 19.85 -25.24
CA ARG A 319 -7.77 21.00 -26.05
C ARG A 319 -7.07 22.20 -25.40
N GLN A 320 -6.12 22.78 -26.12
CA GLN A 320 -5.58 24.07 -25.75
C GLN A 320 -6.79 24.99 -25.65
N ILE A 321 -7.04 25.53 -24.46
CA ILE A 321 -7.91 26.69 -24.35
C ILE A 321 -7.16 27.76 -25.15
N PRO A 322 -7.74 28.35 -26.21
CA PRO A 322 -7.08 29.40 -26.96
C PRO A 322 -6.64 30.50 -25.99
N GLU A 323 -5.43 31.02 -26.16
CA GLU A 323 -4.86 32.15 -25.42
C GLU A 323 -5.65 33.47 -25.62
N THR A 324 -6.86 33.43 -26.18
CA THR A 324 -7.68 34.61 -26.49
C THR A 324 -8.55 35.08 -25.31
N LEU A 325 -8.33 34.57 -24.11
CA LEU A 325 -8.93 35.10 -22.88
C LEU A 325 -7.83 35.18 -21.81
N ALA A 326 -6.89 36.10 -22.05
CA ALA A 326 -5.93 36.62 -21.07
C ALA A 326 -6.64 37.51 -20.04
#